data_AF-A0A1H4UTN0-F1
#
_entry.id   AF-A0A1H4UTN0-F1
#
_cell.length_a   1.000
_cell.length_b   1.000
_cell.length_c   1.000
_cell.angle_alpha   90.00
_cell.angle_beta   90.00
_cell.angle_gamma   90.00
#
_symmetry.space_group_name_H-M   'P 1'
#
loop_
_entity.id
_entity.type
_entity.pdbx_description
1 polymer ?
#
loop_
_entity_poly.entity_id
_entity_poly.type
_entity_poly.pdbx_seq_one_letter_code
_entity_poly.pdbx_strand_id
1 'polypeptide(L)'
;MTRTPVKTPALAAALRCLGRSGAAAVALGSILALNLPAAVAASESRLGQIGYREALGWFHSQQYDSRGSWLCGYSLAREDYSVAAKAPRLLVEVDERYLYLKSGGQLLELTGGAQGPERSEYQNAGAHIRVTLNILKRNNFSEYQESHDRQVLAKIEMNDQVETLTLKGQSCGT
;
A
#
# COMPACT_ATOMS: atom_id res chain seq x y z
N MET A 1 -25.88 -27.95 -43.70
CA MET A 1 -24.55 -28.53 -43.36
C MET A 1 -24.45 -28.58 -41.85
N THR A 2 -24.50 -29.79 -41.30
CA THR A 2 -24.51 -30.15 -39.88
C THR A 2 -23.20 -30.82 -39.54
N ARG A 3 -22.50 -30.39 -38.48
CA ARG A 3 -21.53 -31.23 -37.78
C ARG A 3 -21.16 -30.66 -36.40
N THR A 4 -21.68 -31.29 -35.35
CA THR A 4 -21.00 -31.47 -34.07
C THR A 4 -19.87 -32.50 -34.23
N PRO A 5 -18.85 -32.48 -33.34
CA PRO A 5 -18.75 -33.62 -32.43
C PRO A 5 -18.24 -33.31 -31.00
N VAL A 6 -18.98 -33.91 -30.07
CA VAL A 6 -18.68 -34.57 -28.78
C VAL A 6 -17.21 -35.01 -28.54
N LYS A 7 -16.67 -34.86 -27.31
CA LYS A 7 -16.36 -35.96 -26.35
C LYS A 7 -15.52 -35.56 -25.12
N THR A 8 -16.10 -35.91 -23.98
CA THR A 8 -15.57 -36.19 -22.64
C THR A 8 -14.38 -37.16 -22.65
N PRO A 9 -13.57 -37.18 -21.58
CA PRO A 9 -13.01 -38.41 -21.07
C PRO A 9 -13.60 -38.77 -19.69
N ALA A 10 -14.11 -39.98 -19.61
CA ALA A 10 -14.38 -40.70 -18.38
C ALA A 10 -13.07 -41.32 -17.87
N LEU A 11 -12.87 -41.34 -16.56
CA LEU A 11 -11.88 -42.19 -15.90
C LEU A 11 -12.64 -43.13 -14.98
N ALA A 12 -12.76 -44.38 -15.44
CA ALA A 12 -13.19 -45.49 -14.63
C ALA A 12 -11.94 -46.35 -14.34
N ALA A 13 -11.70 -46.63 -13.06
CA ALA A 13 -10.93 -47.78 -12.64
C ALA A 13 -11.53 -48.28 -11.32
N ALA A 14 -12.25 -49.40 -11.43
CA ALA A 14 -12.74 -50.20 -10.32
C ALA A 14 -11.66 -51.19 -9.90
N LEU A 15 -11.59 -51.60 -8.63
CA LEU A 15 -11.24 -52.98 -8.26
C LEU A 15 -11.41 -53.25 -6.75
N ARG A 16 -12.40 -54.12 -6.44
CA ARG A 16 -12.38 -55.31 -5.53
C ARG A 16 -12.11 -55.09 -4.02
N CYS A 17 -12.62 -55.85 -3.05
CA CYS A 17 -13.48 -57.03 -2.97
C CYS A 17 -13.89 -57.25 -1.48
N LEU A 18 -15.01 -57.95 -1.27
CA LEU A 18 -15.34 -58.91 -0.18
C LEU A 18 -15.45 -58.43 1.29
N GLY A 19 -16.58 -58.76 1.92
CA GLY A 19 -16.68 -58.83 3.38
C GLY A 19 -18.12 -58.86 3.91
N ARG A 20 -18.52 -59.97 4.51
CA ARG A 20 -19.88 -60.34 4.92
C ARG A 20 -20.07 -60.09 6.42
N SER A 21 -21.25 -59.57 6.80
CA SER A 21 -21.97 -59.70 8.09
C SER A 21 -21.27 -59.37 9.42
N GLY A 22 -21.90 -58.46 10.19
CA GLY A 22 -22.07 -58.64 11.65
C GLY A 22 -21.43 -57.60 12.57
N ALA A 23 -22.26 -57.13 13.51
CA ALA A 23 -21.94 -56.57 14.83
C ALA A 23 -21.30 -55.18 14.95
N ALA A 24 -22.06 -54.34 15.66
CA ALA A 24 -21.71 -53.18 16.47
C ALA A 24 -20.22 -52.78 16.61
N ALA A 25 -19.94 -51.52 16.31
CA ALA A 25 -18.90 -50.75 17.00
C ALA A 25 -19.29 -49.27 16.99
N VAL A 26 -19.60 -48.75 18.17
CA VAL A 26 -19.76 -47.33 18.46
C VAL A 26 -18.41 -46.65 18.24
N ALA A 27 -18.30 -45.80 17.23
CA ALA A 27 -17.13 -44.95 17.03
C ALA A 27 -17.53 -43.50 17.31
N LEU A 28 -17.20 -43.03 18.51
CA LEU A 28 -17.16 -41.63 18.90
C LEU A 28 -16.16 -40.89 18.00
N GLY A 29 -16.68 -40.23 16.95
CA GLY A 29 -15.91 -39.32 16.11
C GLY A 29 -15.90 -37.93 16.71
N SER A 30 -14.88 -37.63 17.52
CA SER A 30 -14.59 -36.26 17.96
C SER A 30 -14.24 -35.40 16.75
N ILE A 31 -15.16 -34.52 16.35
CA ILE A 31 -14.89 -33.47 15.37
C ILE A 31 -13.98 -32.44 16.04
N LEU A 32 -12.65 -32.62 15.93
CA LEU A 32 -11.71 -31.54 16.17
C LEU A 32 -11.91 -30.51 15.04
N ALA A 33 -12.70 -29.48 15.33
CA ALA A 33 -12.69 -28.25 14.56
C ALA A 33 -11.31 -27.62 14.73
N LEU A 34 -10.43 -27.85 13.75
CA LEU A 34 -9.18 -27.10 13.59
C LEU A 34 -9.57 -25.64 13.32
N ASN A 35 -9.54 -24.83 14.38
CA ASN A 35 -9.48 -23.38 14.30
C ASN A 35 -8.19 -23.02 13.56
N LEU A 36 -8.25 -22.84 12.25
CA LEU A 36 -7.23 -22.10 11.53
C LEU A 36 -7.39 -20.62 11.93
N PRO A 37 -6.37 -19.99 12.52
CA PRO A 37 -6.35 -18.53 12.54
C PRO A 37 -6.25 -18.08 11.09
N ALA A 38 -7.25 -17.32 10.64
CA ALA A 38 -7.13 -16.53 9.43
C ALA A 38 -5.98 -15.55 9.67
N ALA A 39 -4.79 -15.88 9.15
CA ALA A 39 -3.69 -14.96 9.08
C ALA A 39 -4.14 -13.82 8.16
N VAL A 40 -4.62 -12.74 8.75
CA VAL A 40 -4.76 -11.46 8.08
C VAL A 40 -3.33 -11.05 7.72
N ALA A 41 -2.92 -11.34 6.49
CA ALA A 41 -1.68 -10.86 5.95
C ALA A 41 -1.77 -9.33 5.91
N ALA A 42 -1.24 -8.67 6.93
CA ALA A 42 -0.90 -7.27 6.82
C ALA A 42 0.13 -7.19 5.69
N SER A 43 -0.30 -6.72 4.52
CA SER A 43 0.61 -6.48 3.40
C SER A 43 1.60 -5.42 3.86
N GLU A 44 2.83 -5.83 4.14
CA GLU A 44 3.92 -4.89 4.35
C GLU A 44 4.05 -4.05 3.08
N SER A 45 4.12 -2.73 3.25
CA SER A 45 4.29 -1.85 2.09
C SER A 45 5.59 -2.18 1.39
N ARG A 46 5.57 -2.14 0.05
CA ARG A 46 6.78 -2.26 -0.79
C ARG A 46 7.66 -1.03 -0.73
N LEU A 47 7.18 0.05 -0.09
CA LEU A 47 7.95 1.26 0.13
C LEU A 47 8.88 1.10 1.34
N GLY A 48 10.12 1.53 1.17
CA GLY A 48 11.08 1.66 2.25
C GLY A 48 10.84 2.92 3.08
N GLN A 49 11.36 2.92 4.31
CA GLN A 49 11.38 4.12 5.13
C GLN A 49 12.28 5.20 4.51
N ILE A 50 11.80 6.45 4.54
CA ILE A 50 12.48 7.65 4.05
C ILE A 50 12.59 8.72 5.14
N GLY A 51 13.76 9.35 5.27
CA GLY A 51 13.98 10.50 6.16
C GLY A 51 13.86 11.86 5.48
N TYR A 52 13.56 12.92 6.23
CA TYR A 52 13.57 14.29 5.68
C TYR A 52 14.96 14.69 5.16
N ARG A 53 16.02 14.33 5.89
CA ARG A 53 17.39 14.67 5.51
C ARG A 53 17.80 14.04 4.18
N GLU A 54 17.38 12.79 3.91
CA GLU A 54 17.72 12.14 2.64
C GLU A 54 16.96 12.78 1.47
N ALA A 55 15.66 13.06 1.64
CA ALA A 55 14.85 13.73 0.63
C ALA A 55 15.36 15.14 0.32
N LEU A 56 15.64 15.94 1.35
CA LEU A 56 16.20 17.28 1.19
C LEU A 56 17.60 17.26 0.58
N GLY A 57 18.45 16.32 1.00
CA GLY A 57 19.78 16.16 0.41
C GLY A 57 19.71 15.85 -1.08
N TRP A 58 18.76 15.02 -1.51
CA TRP A 58 18.51 14.79 -2.93
C TRP A 58 17.97 16.04 -3.61
N PHE A 59 16.93 16.66 -3.06
CA PHE A 59 16.32 17.88 -3.60
C PHE A 59 17.37 18.98 -3.84
N HIS A 60 18.27 19.24 -2.89
CA HIS A 60 19.34 20.23 -3.03
C HIS A 60 20.39 19.82 -4.07
N SER A 61 20.61 18.51 -4.29
CA SER A 61 21.53 18.04 -5.32
C SER A 61 21.03 18.28 -6.74
N GLN A 62 19.71 18.45 -6.92
CA GLN A 62 19.09 18.81 -8.21
C GLN A 62 19.24 20.30 -8.57
N GLN A 63 19.75 21.13 -7.65
CA GLN A 63 19.96 22.57 -7.86
C GLN A 63 18.70 23.35 -8.28
N TYR A 64 17.54 22.99 -7.72
CA TYR A 64 16.32 23.79 -7.89
C TYR A 64 16.48 25.20 -7.29
N ASP A 65 15.72 26.16 -7.82
CA ASP A 65 15.74 27.56 -7.37
C ASP A 65 15.18 27.77 -5.94
N SER A 66 14.50 26.75 -5.39
CA SER A 66 13.89 26.80 -4.07
C SER A 66 14.76 26.13 -3.01
N ARG A 67 14.57 26.53 -1.74
CA ARG A 67 15.29 25.97 -0.60
C ARG A 67 14.66 24.71 -0.02
N GLY A 68 13.47 24.29 -0.49
CA GLY A 68 12.77 23.15 0.10
C GLY A 68 12.17 23.47 1.46
N SER A 69 11.66 24.70 1.65
CA SER A 69 11.20 25.17 2.96
C SER A 69 9.87 24.57 3.35
N TRP A 70 9.01 24.27 2.37
CA TRP A 70 7.77 23.56 2.65
C TRP A 70 8.03 22.05 2.65
N LEU A 71 7.67 21.36 3.72
CA LEU A 71 7.89 19.94 3.89
C LEU A 71 6.66 19.24 4.43
N CYS A 72 6.42 18.01 3.98
CA CYS A 72 5.40 17.14 4.55
C CYS A 72 5.83 15.69 4.47
N GLY A 73 6.04 15.07 5.64
CA GLY A 73 6.39 13.67 5.75
C GLY A 73 5.15 12.84 6.04
N TYR A 74 4.90 11.83 5.21
CA TYR A 74 3.74 10.95 5.34
C TYR A 74 4.13 9.62 5.96
N SER A 75 3.65 9.37 7.18
CA SER A 75 3.87 8.14 7.93
C SER A 75 2.70 7.18 7.76
N LEU A 76 3.00 5.88 7.79
CA LEU A 76 1.96 4.85 7.79
C LEU A 76 1.05 5.03 9.01
N ALA A 77 -0.24 5.10 8.77
CA ALA A 77 -1.24 5.29 9.81
C ALA A 77 -2.18 4.08 9.88
N ARG A 78 -2.85 3.94 11.03
CA ARG A 78 -3.98 3.02 11.17
C ARG A 78 -5.21 3.59 10.49
N GLU A 79 -6.29 2.81 10.42
CA GLU A 79 -7.56 3.22 9.78
C GLU A 79 -8.16 4.50 10.38
N ASP A 80 -7.94 4.75 11.67
CA ASP A 80 -8.36 5.96 12.38
C ASP A 80 -7.40 7.15 12.18
N TYR A 81 -6.40 7.01 11.31
CA TYR A 81 -5.31 7.95 11.07
C TYR A 81 -4.41 8.24 12.29
N SER A 82 -4.43 7.37 13.30
CA SER A 82 -3.41 7.39 14.36
C SER A 82 -2.09 6.82 13.85
N VAL A 83 -0.99 7.43 14.27
CA VAL A 83 0.38 7.04 13.88
C VAL A 83 1.05 6.40 15.09
N ALA A 84 1.50 5.16 14.95
CA ALA A 84 2.27 4.50 16.00
C ALA A 84 3.63 5.20 16.19
N ALA A 85 4.18 5.19 17.42
CA ALA A 85 5.42 5.91 17.74
C ALA A 85 6.65 5.54 16.86
N LYS A 86 6.65 4.35 16.26
CA LYS A 86 7.70 3.86 15.36
C LYS A 86 7.18 3.59 13.94
N ALA A 87 6.04 4.17 13.56
CA ALA A 87 5.51 4.00 12.22
C ALA A 87 6.51 4.56 11.19
N PRO A 88 6.77 3.83 10.09
CA PRO A 88 7.69 4.30 9.08
C PRO A 88 7.10 5.49 8.33
N ARG A 89 7.94 6.47 8.05
CA ARG A 89 7.66 7.48 7.03
C ARG A 89 7.97 6.90 5.67
N LEU A 90 6.98 6.90 4.78
CA LEU A 90 7.07 6.25 3.48
C LEU A 90 7.21 7.25 2.33
N LEU A 91 6.70 8.47 2.52
CA LEU A 91 6.81 9.55 1.54
C LEU A 91 7.31 10.84 2.22
N VAL A 92 8.04 11.66 1.47
CA VAL A 92 8.36 13.06 1.84
C VAL A 92 8.02 13.94 0.66
N GLU A 93 7.19 14.94 0.87
CA GLU A 93 6.91 15.97 -0.11
C GLU A 93 7.70 17.24 0.22
N VAL A 94 8.25 17.87 -0.81
CA VAL A 94 9.08 19.08 -0.73
C VAL A 94 8.51 20.12 -1.70
N ASP A 95 8.34 21.35 -1.20
CA ASP A 95 7.85 22.52 -1.94
C ASP A 95 6.52 22.32 -2.68
N GLU A 96 5.67 21.42 -2.17
CA GLU A 96 4.37 21.06 -2.78
C GLU A 96 4.48 20.61 -4.24
N ARG A 97 5.69 20.24 -4.69
CA ARG A 97 6.03 20.00 -6.09
C ARG A 97 6.78 18.71 -6.32
N TYR A 98 7.51 18.20 -5.33
CA TYR A 98 8.31 17.00 -5.48
C TYR A 98 7.95 16.02 -4.38
N LEU A 99 7.68 14.77 -4.75
CA LEU A 99 7.40 13.69 -3.82
C LEU A 99 8.51 12.67 -3.91
N TYR A 100 9.08 12.33 -2.75
CA TYR A 100 10.15 11.38 -2.60
C TYR A 100 9.62 10.11 -1.94
N LEU A 101 10.04 8.97 -2.47
CA LEU A 101 9.75 7.65 -1.91
C LEU A 101 10.95 6.73 -2.09
N LYS A 102 10.97 5.62 -1.35
CA LYS A 102 12.01 4.61 -1.48
C LYS A 102 11.42 3.29 -1.96
N SER A 103 11.98 2.71 -3.01
CA SER A 103 11.60 1.38 -3.49
C SER A 103 12.84 0.58 -3.86
N GLY A 104 12.91 -0.70 -3.46
CA GLY A 104 14.09 -1.53 -3.69
C GLY A 104 15.39 -0.94 -3.10
N GLY A 105 15.28 -0.16 -2.04
CA GLY A 105 16.41 0.56 -1.43
C GLY A 105 16.86 1.83 -2.15
N GLN A 106 16.26 2.18 -3.30
CA GLN A 106 16.57 3.37 -4.08
C GLN A 106 15.63 4.52 -3.74
N LEU A 107 16.18 5.72 -3.56
CA LEU A 107 15.41 6.95 -3.44
C LEU A 107 14.96 7.39 -4.83
N LEU A 108 13.68 7.67 -4.97
CA LEU A 108 13.05 8.08 -6.22
C LEU A 108 12.32 9.39 -6.00
N GLU A 109 12.56 10.35 -6.89
CA GLU A 109 11.82 11.60 -6.95
C GLU A 109 10.71 11.49 -7.99
N LEU A 110 9.52 11.99 -7.64
CA LEU A 110 8.39 12.16 -8.53
C LEU A 110 8.05 13.64 -8.63
N THR A 111 7.81 14.12 -9.84
CA THR A 111 7.43 15.50 -10.10
C THR A 111 5.92 15.65 -10.02
N GLY A 112 5.46 16.75 -9.43
CA GLY A 112 4.05 17.11 -9.31
C GLY A 112 3.40 17.34 -10.66
N GLY A 113 2.21 16.78 -10.83
CA GLY A 113 1.29 17.01 -11.94
C GLY A 113 0.12 17.88 -11.50
N ALA A 114 -1.08 17.29 -11.44
CA ALA A 114 -2.27 17.98 -10.95
C ALA A 114 -2.19 18.21 -9.43
N GLN A 115 -2.41 19.45 -9.00
CA GLN A 115 -2.40 19.86 -7.60
C GLN A 115 -3.70 20.58 -7.26
N GLY A 116 -4.25 20.30 -6.09
CA GLY A 116 -5.50 20.87 -5.63
C GLY A 116 -5.73 20.66 -4.13
N PRO A 117 -6.79 21.27 -3.58
CA PRO A 117 -7.05 21.22 -2.14
C PRO A 117 -7.35 19.81 -1.63
N GLU A 118 -7.87 18.91 -2.45
CA GLU A 118 -8.25 17.55 -2.00
C GLU A 118 -7.40 16.47 -2.66
N ARG A 119 -6.53 16.84 -3.59
CA ARG A 119 -5.82 15.88 -4.43
C ARG A 119 -4.50 16.46 -4.92
N SER A 120 -3.46 15.64 -4.80
CA SER A 120 -2.14 15.92 -5.36
C SER A 120 -1.64 14.71 -6.14
N GLU A 121 -1.15 14.92 -7.35
CA GLU A 121 -0.63 13.88 -8.22
C GLU A 121 0.86 14.10 -8.47
N TYR A 122 1.61 13.00 -8.48
CA TYR A 122 3.05 12.98 -8.74
C TYR A 122 3.37 11.82 -9.66
N GLN A 123 4.38 11.99 -10.50
CA GLN A 123 4.82 10.94 -11.40
C GLN A 123 6.33 10.97 -11.63
N ASN A 124 6.89 9.79 -11.84
CA ASN A 124 8.20 9.60 -12.45
C ASN A 124 7.99 8.71 -13.68
N ALA A 125 7.99 9.32 -14.87
CA ALA A 125 7.72 8.61 -16.11
C ALA A 125 8.82 7.58 -16.43
N GLY A 126 10.08 7.89 -16.10
CA GLY A 126 11.21 6.98 -16.35
C GLY A 126 11.20 5.73 -15.47
N ALA A 127 10.67 5.85 -14.24
CA ALA A 127 10.51 4.72 -13.32
C ALA A 127 9.11 4.07 -13.39
N HIS A 128 8.22 4.55 -14.27
CA HIS A 128 6.82 4.10 -14.36
C HIS A 128 6.07 4.14 -13.02
N ILE A 129 6.27 5.22 -12.24
CA ILE A 129 5.61 5.40 -10.94
C ILE A 129 4.64 6.57 -11.01
N ARG A 130 3.44 6.37 -10.47
CA ARG A 130 2.46 7.43 -10.22
C ARG A 130 1.97 7.35 -8.79
N VAL A 131 1.85 8.49 -8.12
CA VAL A 131 1.28 8.59 -6.78
C VAL A 131 0.19 9.63 -6.80
N THR A 132 -0.99 9.25 -6.30
CA THR A 132 -2.10 10.16 -6.03
C THR A 132 -2.32 10.23 -4.53
N LEU A 133 -2.22 11.42 -3.96
CA LEU A 133 -2.57 11.70 -2.57
C LEU A 133 -3.99 12.28 -2.54
N ASN A 134 -4.96 11.52 -2.02
CA ASN A 134 -6.31 12.06 -1.76
C ASN A 134 -6.33 12.60 -0.33
N ILE A 135 -6.38 13.93 -0.18
CA ILE A 135 -6.34 14.63 1.10
C ILE A 135 -7.76 14.68 1.64
N LEU A 136 -8.06 13.81 2.61
CA LEU A 136 -9.40 13.66 3.18
C LEU A 136 -9.69 14.74 4.24
N LYS A 137 -8.64 15.16 4.97
CA LYS A 137 -8.77 16.13 6.05
C LYS A 137 -7.47 16.89 6.27
N ARG A 138 -7.59 18.18 6.56
CA ARG A 138 -6.54 19.01 7.15
C ARG A 138 -6.93 19.38 8.57
N ASN A 139 -6.03 19.24 9.53
CA ASN A 139 -6.28 19.58 10.93
C ASN A 139 -4.98 20.00 11.62
N ASN A 140 -5.07 20.38 12.90
CA ASN A 140 -3.91 20.79 13.70
C ASN A 140 -3.10 21.92 13.02
N PHE A 141 -3.80 22.96 12.57
CA PHE A 141 -3.17 24.12 11.97
C PHE A 141 -2.32 24.85 13.01
N SER A 142 -1.13 25.31 12.62
CA SER A 142 -0.35 26.23 13.43
C SER A 142 -1.09 27.55 13.66
N GLU A 143 -0.66 28.32 14.66
CA GLU A 143 -1.24 29.63 15.00
C GLU A 143 -1.36 30.56 13.77
N TYR A 144 -0.31 30.56 12.93
CA TYR A 144 -0.23 31.35 11.70
C TYR A 144 -0.75 30.62 10.46
N GLN A 145 -1.29 29.40 10.62
CA GLN A 145 -1.79 28.55 9.54
C GLN A 145 -0.75 28.21 8.46
N GLU A 146 0.53 28.28 8.81
CA GLU A 146 1.65 27.98 7.92
C GLU A 146 1.95 26.46 7.83
N SER A 147 1.42 25.68 8.78
CA SER A 147 1.53 24.22 8.77
C SER A 147 0.28 23.54 9.32
N HIS A 148 0.04 22.30 8.87
CA HIS A 148 -1.09 21.47 9.30
C HIS A 148 -0.79 19.98 9.15
N ASP A 149 -1.54 19.15 9.85
CA ASP A 149 -1.57 17.72 9.60
C ASP A 149 -2.52 17.39 8.43
N ARG A 150 -2.20 16.35 7.66
CA ARG A 150 -3.02 15.82 6.54
C ARG A 150 -3.39 14.36 6.79
N GLN A 151 -4.67 14.01 6.69
CA GLN A 151 -5.12 12.62 6.56
C GLN A 151 -5.24 12.28 5.09
N VAL A 152 -4.49 11.27 4.64
CA VAL A 152 -4.33 10.98 3.20
C VAL A 152 -4.57 9.52 2.90
N LEU A 153 -5.36 9.27 1.85
CA LEU A 153 -5.39 7.97 1.18
C LEU A 153 -4.50 8.04 -0.06
N ALA A 154 -3.33 7.42 0.02
CA ALA A 154 -2.33 7.42 -1.06
C ALA A 154 -2.54 6.22 -1.96
N LYS A 155 -2.76 6.45 -3.25
CA LYS A 155 -2.75 5.42 -4.30
C LYS A 155 -1.38 5.47 -4.98
N ILE A 156 -0.62 4.37 -4.91
CA ILE A 156 0.71 4.24 -5.46
C ILE A 156 0.67 3.19 -6.57
N GLU A 157 1.00 3.58 -7.79
CA GLU A 157 1.00 2.74 -8.99
C GLU A 157 2.45 2.59 -9.44
N MET A 158 2.97 1.37 -9.45
CA MET A 158 4.36 1.05 -9.79
C MET A 158 4.41 -0.37 -10.36
N ASN A 159 5.05 -0.54 -11.52
CA ASN A 159 5.22 -1.82 -12.21
C ASN A 159 3.89 -2.60 -12.36
N ASP A 160 2.85 -1.92 -12.85
CA ASP A 160 1.49 -2.45 -13.04
C ASP A 160 0.76 -2.93 -11.77
N GLN A 161 1.34 -2.66 -10.60
CA GLN A 161 0.73 -2.93 -9.31
C GLN A 161 0.27 -1.65 -8.63
N VAL A 162 -0.96 -1.71 -8.10
CA VAL A 162 -1.57 -0.63 -7.33
C VAL A 162 -1.59 -0.99 -5.86
N GLU A 163 -1.11 -0.08 -5.03
CA GLU A 163 -1.12 -0.17 -3.57
C GLU A 163 -1.83 1.07 -3.02
N THR A 164 -2.73 0.86 -2.05
CA THR A 164 -3.41 1.95 -1.37
C THR A 164 -2.99 1.97 0.09
N LEU A 165 -2.50 3.11 0.57
CA LEU A 165 -2.02 3.29 1.93
C LEU A 165 -2.79 4.40 2.65
N THR A 166 -3.14 4.13 3.90
CA THR A 166 -3.62 5.15 4.84
C THR A 166 -2.42 5.83 5.47
N LEU A 167 -2.20 7.10 5.14
CA LEU A 167 -1.05 7.87 5.58
C LEU A 167 -1.48 9.10 6.38
N LYS A 168 -0.64 9.52 7.31
CA LYS A 168 -0.75 10.82 7.97
C LYS A 168 0.47 11.68 7.66
N GLY A 169 0.22 12.81 7.00
CA GLY A 169 1.17 13.91 6.88
C GLY A 169 1.20 14.69 8.19
N GLN A 170 2.37 14.86 8.78
CA GLN A 170 2.53 15.56 10.06
C GLN A 170 3.28 16.87 9.85
N SER A 171 2.72 17.97 10.36
CA SER A 171 3.34 19.32 10.28
C SER A 171 3.69 19.72 8.85
N CYS A 172 2.78 19.48 7.91
CA CYS A 172 2.92 19.79 6.50
C CYS A 172 2.83 21.30 6.29
N GLY A 173 3.94 21.94 5.96
CA GLY A 173 4.03 23.39 6.01
C GLY A 173 5.45 23.91 5.96
N THR A 174 5.57 25.21 6.20
CA THR A 174 6.83 25.94 6.32
C THR A 174 7.21 26.13 7.79
#